data_AF-A0A850T4K5-F1
#
_entry.id   AF-A0A850T4K5-F1
#
_cell.length_a   1.000
_cell.length_b   1.000
_cell.length_c   1.000
_cell.angle_alpha   90.00
_cell.angle_beta   90.00
_cell.angle_gamma   90.00
#
_symmetry.space_group_name_H-M   'P 1'
#
loop_
_entity.id
_entity.type
_entity.pdbx_description
1 polymer ?
#
loop_
_entity_poly.entity_id
_entity_poly.type
_entity_poly.pdbx_seq_one_letter_code
_entity_poly.pdbx_strand_id
1 'polypeptide(L)'
;MKFSSIYSQRIQKDMKPLNYMNNQQGFALISTMLFLVLLTVIGIAGLNTTSVELQVTGNERVYRTDFYNQEMSLAVGKLNYKTWLTSAYLTTSESAAYFPIAGTDSNSNGISDVSEIIKGGKVIGSYRVRNNVSTATDITNWEDLADFGSAANHPANKIPALAHRDKPPPGSGYDPKNFEIRRFTITAYSVDDDRKVILQEGVYKAFNKYN
;
A
#
# COMPACT_ATOMS: atom_id res chain seq x y z
N MET A 1 -72.18 82.83 -9.06
CA MET A 1 -71.36 81.87 -9.84
C MET A 1 -69.91 81.87 -9.33
N LYS A 2 -69.51 80.99 -8.40
CA LYS A 2 -68.08 80.76 -8.08
C LYS A 2 -67.79 79.52 -7.22
N PHE A 3 -68.58 78.45 -7.35
CA PHE A 3 -68.39 77.23 -6.52
C PHE A 3 -67.94 75.98 -7.29
N SER A 4 -67.86 76.02 -8.63
CA SER A 4 -67.46 74.86 -9.45
C SER A 4 -65.93 74.70 -9.62
N SER A 5 -65.13 75.75 -9.35
CA SER A 5 -63.68 75.75 -9.63
C SER A 5 -62.81 75.19 -8.50
N ILE A 6 -63.34 74.99 -7.29
CA ILE A 6 -62.54 74.62 -6.11
C ILE A 6 -62.40 73.09 -5.99
N TYR A 7 -63.36 72.32 -6.50
CA TYR A 7 -63.33 70.85 -6.44
C TYR A 7 -62.32 70.22 -7.43
N SER A 8 -62.09 70.84 -8.59
CA SER A 8 -61.12 70.34 -9.59
C SER A 8 -59.66 70.54 -9.17
N GLN A 9 -59.35 71.58 -8.39
CA GLN A 9 -57.98 71.85 -7.93
C GLN A 9 -57.56 71.03 -6.71
N ARG A 10 -58.51 70.50 -5.92
CA ARG A 10 -58.18 69.61 -4.79
C ARG A 10 -57.77 68.21 -5.24
N ILE A 11 -58.34 67.69 -6.33
CA ILE A 11 -58.03 66.32 -6.82
C ILE A 11 -56.65 66.23 -7.49
N GLN A 12 -56.16 67.31 -8.10
CA GLN A 12 -54.81 67.32 -8.68
C GLN A 12 -53.68 67.50 -7.65
N LYS A 13 -53.96 68.07 -6.47
CA LYS A 13 -52.93 68.40 -5.49
C LYS A 13 -52.41 67.18 -4.71
N ASP A 14 -53.13 66.05 -4.76
CA ASP A 14 -52.81 64.84 -3.99
C ASP A 14 -52.31 63.66 -4.85
N MET A 15 -52.20 63.81 -6.17
CA MET A 15 -51.52 62.81 -7.01
C MET A 15 -50.01 63.02 -6.92
N LYS A 16 -49.41 62.43 -5.87
CA LYS A 16 -47.96 62.24 -5.79
C LYS A 16 -47.52 61.47 -7.05
N PRO A 17 -46.53 61.96 -7.83
CA PRO A 17 -46.01 61.18 -8.93
C PRO A 17 -45.52 59.84 -8.38
N LEU A 18 -45.89 58.73 -9.06
CA LEU A 18 -45.34 57.41 -8.79
C LEU A 18 -43.83 57.50 -9.03
N ASN A 19 -43.12 57.77 -7.94
CA ASN A 19 -41.69 57.88 -7.92
C ASN A 19 -41.19 56.44 -8.06
N TYR A 20 -40.83 56.03 -9.28
CA TYR A 20 -40.00 54.85 -9.54
C TYR A 20 -38.62 55.14 -8.95
N MET A 21 -38.55 55.23 -7.62
CA MET A 21 -37.30 55.35 -6.90
C MET A 21 -36.51 54.09 -7.23
N ASN A 22 -35.41 54.29 -7.95
CA ASN A 22 -34.42 53.30 -8.35
C ASN A 22 -34.06 52.39 -7.16
N ASN A 23 -34.71 51.23 -7.05
CA ASN A 23 -34.42 50.20 -6.05
C ASN A 23 -33.16 49.39 -6.43
N GLN A 24 -32.09 50.07 -6.85
CA GLN A 24 -30.80 49.46 -7.17
C GLN A 24 -30.02 49.06 -5.92
N GLN A 25 -30.33 49.65 -4.76
CA GLN A 25 -29.70 49.31 -3.48
C GLN A 25 -30.02 47.88 -3.02
N GLY A 26 -31.25 47.39 -3.21
CA GLY A 26 -31.59 45.99 -2.91
C GLY A 26 -30.97 44.98 -3.89
N PHE A 27 -30.86 45.36 -5.16
CA PHE A 27 -30.25 44.51 -6.19
C PHE A 27 -28.74 44.31 -5.93
N ALA A 28 -28.03 45.38 -5.54
CA ALA A 28 -26.61 45.28 -5.18
C ALA A 28 -26.38 44.31 -4.02
N LEU A 29 -27.26 44.32 -3.00
CA LEU A 29 -27.19 43.40 -1.86
C LEU A 29 -27.40 41.94 -2.27
N ILE A 30 -28.39 41.65 -3.11
CA ILE A 30 -28.68 40.29 -3.57
C ILE A 30 -27.53 39.77 -4.45
N SER A 31 -26.99 40.62 -5.32
CA SER A 31 -25.85 40.28 -6.18
C SER A 31 -24.61 39.93 -5.36
N THR A 32 -24.26 40.74 -4.34
CA THR A 32 -23.09 40.46 -3.48
C THR A 32 -23.27 39.20 -2.65
N MET A 33 -24.47 38.92 -2.12
CA MET A 33 -24.76 37.66 -1.43
C MET A 33 -24.63 36.46 -2.37
N LEU A 34 -25.09 36.58 -3.61
CA LEU A 34 -24.99 35.51 -4.60
C LEU A 34 -23.53 35.23 -4.95
N PHE A 35 -22.71 36.27 -5.14
CA PHE A 35 -21.27 36.10 -5.33
C PHE A 35 -20.58 35.51 -4.10
N LEU A 36 -20.94 35.93 -2.88
CA LEU A 36 -20.42 35.33 -1.65
C LEU A 36 -20.72 33.85 -1.57
N VAL A 37 -21.95 33.42 -1.88
CA VAL A 37 -22.31 32.00 -1.90
C VAL A 37 -21.55 31.23 -2.98
N LEU A 38 -21.34 31.81 -4.17
CA LEU A 38 -20.53 31.17 -5.20
C LEU A 38 -19.07 31.00 -4.76
N LEU A 39 -18.49 32.05 -4.18
CA LEU A 39 -17.12 32.02 -3.65
C LEU A 39 -16.95 31.01 -2.52
N THR A 40 -17.93 30.87 -1.62
CA THR A 40 -17.86 29.87 -0.54
C THR A 40 -17.97 28.45 -1.07
N VAL A 41 -18.85 28.17 -2.04
CA VAL A 41 -18.95 26.85 -2.67
C VAL A 41 -17.66 26.49 -3.40
N ILE A 42 -17.08 27.42 -4.16
CA ILE A 42 -15.79 27.22 -4.83
C ILE A 42 -14.67 27.02 -3.80
N GLY A 43 -14.67 27.78 -2.71
CA GLY A 43 -13.70 27.64 -1.62
C GLY A 43 -13.77 26.27 -0.95
N ILE A 44 -14.97 25.77 -0.65
CA ILE A 44 -15.18 24.43 -0.08
C ILE A 44 -14.74 23.36 -1.08
N ALA A 45 -15.07 23.50 -2.37
CA ALA A 45 -14.63 22.59 -3.41
C ALA A 45 -13.09 22.52 -3.49
N GLY A 46 -12.41 23.66 -3.45
CA GLY A 46 -10.95 23.73 -3.42
C GLY A 46 -10.33 23.06 -2.19
N LEU A 47 -10.88 23.29 -1.00
CA LEU A 47 -10.41 22.65 0.24
C LEU A 47 -10.59 21.12 0.20
N ASN A 48 -11.70 20.65 -0.37
CA ASN A 48 -11.95 19.22 -0.53
C ASN A 48 -10.92 18.58 -1.48
N THR A 49 -10.60 19.22 -2.61
CA THR A 49 -9.54 18.76 -3.52
C THR A 49 -8.19 18.67 -2.80
N THR A 50 -7.76 19.72 -2.09
CA THR A 50 -6.50 19.72 -1.34
C THR A 50 -6.45 18.61 -0.28
N SER A 51 -7.56 18.37 0.43
CA SER A 51 -7.64 17.29 1.42
C SER A 51 -7.43 15.91 0.79
N VAL A 52 -8.06 15.67 -0.37
CA VAL A 52 -7.88 14.41 -1.12
C VAL A 52 -6.45 14.27 -1.62
N GLU A 53 -5.84 15.32 -2.17
CA GLU A 53 -4.46 15.30 -2.64
C GLU A 53 -3.46 15.00 -1.51
N LEU A 54 -3.68 15.57 -0.33
CA LEU A 54 -2.85 15.28 0.85
C LEU A 54 -2.99 13.83 1.31
N GLN A 55 -4.21 13.27 1.29
CA GLN A 55 -4.44 11.87 1.62
C GLN A 55 -3.75 10.93 0.61
N VAL A 56 -3.88 11.23 -0.69
CA VAL A 56 -3.22 10.46 -1.76
C VAL A 56 -1.70 10.53 -1.61
N THR A 57 -1.16 11.74 -1.39
CA THR A 57 0.29 11.95 -1.22
C THR A 57 0.81 11.23 0.04
N GLY A 58 0.05 11.27 1.13
CA GLY A 58 0.37 10.55 2.37
C GLY A 58 0.45 9.05 2.13
N ASN A 59 -0.56 8.48 1.47
CA ASN A 59 -0.60 7.06 1.13
C ASN A 59 0.54 6.66 0.19
N GLU A 60 0.82 7.47 -0.85
CA GLU A 60 1.90 7.21 -1.79
C GLU A 60 3.27 7.23 -1.10
N ARG A 61 3.50 8.18 -0.18
CA ARG A 61 4.74 8.25 0.60
C ARG A 61 4.93 7.01 1.46
N VAL A 62 3.89 6.56 2.15
CA VAL A 62 3.92 5.35 2.99
C VAL A 62 4.21 4.13 2.11
N TYR A 63 3.49 3.97 1.00
CA TYR A 63 3.68 2.87 0.06
C TYR A 63 5.11 2.81 -0.50
N ARG A 64 5.64 3.95 -0.97
CA ARG A 64 7.03 4.02 -1.49
C ARG A 64 8.05 3.65 -0.41
N THR A 65 7.86 4.14 0.81
CA THR A 65 8.77 3.84 1.92
C THR A 65 8.75 2.34 2.26
N ASP A 66 7.56 1.76 2.33
CA ASP A 66 7.39 0.32 2.60
C ASP A 66 8.03 -0.51 1.48
N PHE A 67 7.81 -0.15 0.22
CA PHE A 67 8.44 -0.79 -0.92
C PHE A 67 9.97 -0.81 -0.82
N TYR A 68 10.60 0.34 -0.52
CA TYR A 68 12.06 0.40 -0.34
C TYR A 68 12.55 -0.44 0.84
N ASN A 69 11.80 -0.49 1.94
CA ASN A 69 12.14 -1.34 3.07
C ASN A 69 12.07 -2.82 2.69
N GLN A 70 11.04 -3.24 1.95
CA GLN A 70 10.90 -4.64 1.54
C GLN A 70 11.90 -5.06 0.46
N GLU A 71 12.26 -4.17 -0.46
CA GLU A 71 13.35 -4.41 -1.42
C GLU A 71 14.67 -4.64 -0.69
N MET A 72 14.93 -3.83 0.35
CA MET A 72 16.10 -4.02 1.20
C MET A 72 16.03 -5.35 1.97
N SER A 73 14.89 -5.70 2.58
CA SER A 73 14.71 -7.00 3.26
C SER A 73 14.99 -8.17 2.34
N LEU A 74 14.51 -8.08 1.09
CA LEU A 74 14.73 -9.08 0.07
C LEU A 74 16.22 -9.15 -0.32
N ALA A 75 16.87 -8.01 -0.53
CA ALA A 75 18.29 -7.94 -0.82
C ALA A 75 19.13 -8.55 0.30
N VAL A 76 18.80 -8.26 1.57
CA VAL A 76 19.46 -8.86 2.74
C VAL A 76 19.28 -10.38 2.74
N GLY A 77 18.07 -10.88 2.47
CA GLY A 77 17.82 -12.32 2.35
C GLY A 77 18.67 -12.99 1.27
N LYS A 78 18.90 -12.31 0.13
CA LYS A 78 19.79 -12.81 -0.94
C LYS A 78 21.27 -12.78 -0.55
N LEU A 79 21.73 -11.67 0.05
CA LEU A 79 23.13 -11.49 0.44
C LEU A 79 23.53 -12.48 1.56
N ASN A 80 22.63 -12.68 2.52
CA ASN A 80 22.84 -13.58 3.65
C ASN A 80 22.45 -15.01 3.35
N TYR A 81 22.53 -15.47 2.09
CA TYR A 81 22.07 -16.81 1.73
C TYR A 81 22.65 -17.96 2.57
N LYS A 82 23.84 -17.79 3.15
CA LYS A 82 24.47 -18.77 4.03
C LYS A 82 23.72 -19.01 5.34
N THR A 83 22.93 -18.04 5.82
CA THR A 83 22.16 -18.18 7.06
C THR A 83 21.01 -19.17 6.91
N TRP A 84 20.37 -19.20 5.74
CA TRP A 84 19.23 -20.06 5.47
C TRP A 84 19.54 -21.27 4.58
N LEU A 85 20.45 -21.15 3.61
CA LEU A 85 20.88 -22.23 2.72
C LEU A 85 21.93 -23.13 3.41
N THR A 86 21.55 -23.69 4.54
CA THR A 86 22.38 -24.61 5.33
C THR A 86 22.26 -26.05 4.80
N SER A 87 23.16 -26.93 5.22
CA SER A 87 23.05 -28.37 4.90
C SER A 87 21.73 -28.95 5.41
N ALA A 88 21.28 -28.55 6.60
CA ALA A 88 19.99 -28.97 7.15
C ALA A 88 18.85 -28.59 6.20
N TYR A 89 18.79 -27.32 5.78
CA TYR A 89 17.79 -26.82 4.83
C TYR A 89 17.77 -27.61 3.51
N LEU A 90 18.94 -27.96 2.97
CA LEU A 90 19.08 -28.69 1.71
C LEU A 90 18.68 -30.18 1.80
N THR A 91 18.75 -30.77 2.99
CA THR A 91 18.41 -32.18 3.25
C THR A 91 16.99 -32.39 3.75
N THR A 92 16.37 -31.36 4.32
CA THR A 92 14.96 -31.39 4.74
C THR A 92 14.03 -31.62 3.55
N SER A 93 12.88 -32.26 3.79
CA SER A 93 11.87 -32.44 2.76
C SER A 93 11.47 -31.10 2.15
N GLU A 94 11.15 -31.08 0.86
CA GLU A 94 10.79 -29.83 0.17
C GLU A 94 9.52 -29.18 0.76
N SER A 95 8.68 -29.98 1.44
CA SER A 95 7.50 -29.56 2.18
C SER A 95 7.76 -28.98 3.58
N ALA A 96 9.00 -29.06 4.09
CA ALA A 96 9.41 -28.55 5.40
C ALA A 96 10.67 -27.65 5.34
N ALA A 97 11.24 -27.45 4.15
CA ALA A 97 12.40 -26.59 3.94
C ALA A 97 11.98 -25.12 3.83
N TYR A 98 11.93 -24.45 4.99
CA TYR A 98 11.61 -23.04 5.10
C TYR A 98 12.56 -22.32 6.07
N PHE A 99 12.58 -21.00 5.97
CA PHE A 99 13.32 -20.08 6.82
C PHE A 99 12.49 -18.81 7.07
N PRO A 100 12.53 -18.24 8.28
CA PRO A 100 13.25 -18.73 9.46
C PRO A 100 12.64 -20.03 9.99
N ILE A 101 13.47 -20.87 10.58
CA ILE A 101 12.98 -21.90 11.52
C ILE A 101 12.77 -21.15 12.84
N ALA A 102 11.70 -21.48 13.59
CA ALA A 102 11.43 -20.89 14.90
C ALA A 102 12.73 -20.73 15.70
N GLY A 103 13.10 -19.49 15.97
CA GLY A 103 14.41 -19.10 16.47
C GLY A 103 14.30 -18.21 17.69
N THR A 104 15.40 -17.59 18.09
CA THR A 104 15.36 -16.57 19.14
C THR A 104 14.56 -15.36 18.63
N ASP A 105 13.53 -15.01 19.38
CA ASP A 105 12.77 -13.76 19.28
C ASP A 105 13.06 -13.00 20.58
N SER A 106 14.17 -12.26 20.58
CA SER A 106 14.67 -11.59 21.79
C SER A 106 13.78 -10.43 22.20
N ASN A 107 13.00 -9.88 21.27
CA ASN A 107 12.14 -8.73 21.48
C ASN A 107 10.65 -9.13 21.66
N SER A 108 10.33 -10.43 21.55
CA SER A 108 9.00 -11.03 21.71
C SER A 108 7.93 -10.39 20.83
N ASN A 109 8.31 -9.94 19.63
CA ASN A 109 7.37 -9.36 18.66
C ASN A 109 6.71 -10.41 17.76
N GLY A 110 6.97 -11.69 18.00
CA GLY A 110 6.42 -12.80 17.25
C GLY A 110 7.18 -13.11 15.96
N ILE A 111 8.36 -12.54 15.74
CA ILE A 111 9.21 -12.79 14.58
C ILE A 111 10.65 -13.09 14.99
N SER A 112 11.29 -14.02 14.29
CA SER A 112 12.64 -14.46 14.58
C SER A 112 13.67 -13.44 14.11
N ASP A 113 14.51 -13.01 15.06
CA ASP A 113 15.59 -12.01 14.91
C ASP A 113 16.49 -12.26 13.69
N VAL A 114 16.66 -13.52 13.25
CA VAL A 114 17.50 -13.89 12.10
C VAL A 114 16.93 -13.45 10.75
N SER A 115 15.65 -13.13 10.72
CA SER A 115 14.88 -12.76 9.53
C SER A 115 14.40 -11.31 9.54
N GLU A 116 14.63 -10.60 10.64
CA GLU A 116 14.18 -9.23 10.86
C GLU A 116 15.14 -8.21 10.30
N ILE A 117 14.57 -7.12 9.81
CA ILE A 117 15.33 -5.93 9.46
C ILE A 117 14.93 -4.80 10.39
N ILE A 118 15.87 -4.37 11.22
CA ILE A 118 15.64 -3.36 12.25
C ILE A 118 16.27 -2.04 11.82
N LYS A 119 15.52 -0.95 11.97
CA LYS A 119 16.02 0.42 11.81
C LYS A 119 15.54 1.27 12.98
N GLY A 120 16.49 1.78 13.77
CA GLY A 120 16.19 2.62 14.93
C GLY A 120 15.39 1.90 16.03
N GLY A 121 15.62 0.60 16.22
CA GLY A 121 14.94 -0.23 17.22
C GLY A 121 13.54 -0.71 16.82
N LYS A 122 13.07 -0.38 15.61
CA LYS A 122 11.81 -0.86 15.05
C LYS A 122 12.08 -1.84 13.90
N VAL A 123 11.32 -2.92 13.83
CA VAL A 123 11.34 -3.82 12.67
C VAL A 123 10.62 -3.14 11.50
N ILE A 124 11.33 -2.96 10.40
CA ILE A 124 10.83 -2.30 9.19
C ILE A 124 10.50 -3.28 8.08
N GLY A 125 10.83 -4.56 8.27
CA GLY A 125 10.49 -5.64 7.38
C GLY A 125 11.06 -6.96 7.87
N SER A 126 10.52 -8.05 7.34
CA SER A 126 11.08 -9.38 7.51
C SER A 126 11.17 -10.08 6.16
N TYR A 127 12.01 -11.11 6.08
CA TYR A 127 12.06 -11.97 4.90
C TYR A 127 11.84 -13.43 5.28
N ARG A 128 11.26 -14.18 4.36
CA ARG A 128 10.97 -15.61 4.45
C ARG A 128 11.56 -16.30 3.24
N VAL A 129 12.18 -17.46 3.43
CA VAL A 129 12.76 -18.24 2.33
C VAL A 129 12.19 -19.64 2.33
N ARG A 130 11.90 -20.16 1.15
CA ARG A 130 11.32 -21.50 0.99
C ARG A 130 11.72 -22.12 -0.34
N ASN A 131 11.62 -23.44 -0.40
CA ASN A 131 11.68 -24.16 -1.67
C ASN A 131 10.42 -23.88 -2.49
N ASN A 132 10.59 -23.74 -3.81
CA ASN A 132 9.46 -23.70 -4.73
C ASN A 132 9.01 -25.12 -4.99
N VAL A 133 7.81 -25.46 -4.55
CA VAL A 133 7.22 -26.78 -4.74
C VAL A 133 5.91 -26.65 -5.50
N SER A 134 5.51 -27.71 -6.20
CA SER A 134 4.24 -27.73 -6.96
C SER A 134 3.00 -27.66 -6.06
N THR A 135 3.13 -27.96 -4.77
CA THR A 135 2.08 -27.87 -3.75
C THR A 135 2.56 -26.98 -2.60
N ALA A 136 1.68 -26.19 -2.01
CA ALA A 136 2.02 -25.32 -0.88
C ALA A 136 2.77 -26.10 0.23
N THR A 137 4.00 -25.66 0.54
CA THR A 137 4.81 -26.10 1.69
C THR A 137 4.03 -25.87 2.97
N ASP A 138 4.12 -26.84 3.89
CA ASP A 138 3.54 -26.68 5.21
C ASP A 138 4.35 -25.64 5.99
N ILE A 139 3.67 -24.56 6.37
CA ILE A 139 4.21 -23.46 7.18
C ILE A 139 3.42 -23.32 8.48
N THR A 140 2.76 -24.38 8.94
CA THR A 140 1.96 -24.37 10.18
C THR A 140 2.73 -23.91 11.42
N ASN A 141 4.06 -24.04 11.41
CA ASN A 141 4.93 -23.64 12.50
C ASN A 141 5.57 -22.25 12.30
N TRP A 142 5.14 -21.47 11.31
CA TRP A 142 5.56 -20.08 11.20
C TRP A 142 4.89 -19.24 12.27
N GLU A 143 5.72 -18.45 12.93
CA GLU A 143 5.38 -17.55 14.03
C GLU A 143 4.35 -16.48 13.64
N ASP A 144 4.38 -16.01 12.39
CA ASP A 144 3.48 -14.99 11.84
C ASP A 144 2.26 -15.57 11.10
N LEU A 145 2.08 -16.89 11.14
CA LEU A 145 0.96 -17.57 10.48
C LEU A 145 -0.39 -17.07 10.96
N ALA A 146 -0.51 -16.83 12.27
CA ALA A 146 -1.74 -16.38 12.91
C ALA A 146 -2.28 -15.10 12.28
N ASP A 147 -1.37 -14.21 11.87
CA ASP A 147 -1.72 -12.92 11.32
C ASP A 147 -2.23 -13.00 9.87
N PHE A 148 -2.05 -14.14 9.21
CA PHE A 148 -2.65 -14.45 7.90
C PHE A 148 -3.84 -15.42 8.02
N GLY A 149 -4.17 -15.88 9.23
CA GLY A 149 -5.26 -16.79 9.57
C GLY A 149 -5.09 -18.24 9.11
N SER A 150 -4.39 -18.49 8.00
CA SER A 150 -4.07 -19.84 7.54
C SER A 150 -2.81 -19.88 6.67
N ALA A 151 -2.20 -21.05 6.57
CA ALA A 151 -1.06 -21.29 5.69
C ALA A 151 -1.39 -20.96 4.23
N ALA A 152 -2.61 -21.26 3.78
CA ALA A 152 -3.04 -20.99 2.41
C ALA A 152 -3.07 -19.49 2.08
N ASN A 153 -3.26 -18.62 3.07
CA ASN A 153 -3.34 -17.17 2.89
C ASN A 153 -1.98 -16.48 3.01
N HIS A 154 -1.01 -17.14 3.63
CA HIS A 154 0.31 -16.57 3.82
C HIS A 154 0.95 -16.21 2.46
N PRO A 155 1.54 -15.00 2.29
CA PRO A 155 2.07 -14.57 1.00
C PRO A 155 3.13 -15.51 0.44
N ALA A 156 3.99 -16.06 1.30
CA ALA A 156 4.94 -17.09 0.91
C ALA A 156 4.33 -18.33 0.22
N ASN A 157 3.04 -18.64 0.46
CA ASN A 157 2.30 -19.71 -0.23
C ASN A 157 1.57 -19.24 -1.50
N LYS A 158 1.62 -17.94 -1.84
CA LYS A 158 1.03 -17.35 -3.05
C LYS A 158 2.01 -17.30 -4.23
N ILE A 159 3.00 -18.20 -4.25
CA ILE A 159 4.00 -18.28 -5.30
C ILE A 159 3.54 -19.21 -6.44
N PRO A 160 3.94 -18.95 -7.69
CA PRO A 160 3.67 -19.87 -8.79
C PRO A 160 4.23 -21.26 -8.51
N ALA A 161 3.43 -22.29 -8.77
CA ALA A 161 3.84 -23.69 -8.66
C ALA A 161 4.93 -23.99 -9.69
N LEU A 162 6.15 -24.21 -9.20
CA LEU A 162 7.32 -24.56 -10.02
C LEU A 162 8.04 -25.73 -9.37
N ALA A 163 8.64 -26.58 -10.20
CA ALA A 163 9.47 -27.67 -9.70
C ALA A 163 10.69 -27.11 -8.96
N HIS A 164 10.92 -27.60 -7.73
CA HIS A 164 12.06 -27.20 -6.90
C HIS A 164 13.37 -27.50 -7.62
N ARG A 165 13.48 -28.69 -8.20
CA ARG A 165 14.66 -29.18 -8.92
C ARG A 165 14.41 -29.21 -10.40
N ASP A 166 15.40 -28.80 -11.18
CA ASP A 166 15.32 -28.84 -12.64
C ASP A 166 16.71 -28.88 -13.27
N LYS A 167 16.74 -29.13 -14.57
CA LYS A 167 17.97 -29.04 -15.37
C LYS A 167 18.39 -27.57 -15.45
N PRO A 168 19.71 -27.30 -15.42
CA PRO A 168 20.21 -25.96 -15.66
C PRO A 168 19.77 -25.45 -17.05
N PRO A 169 19.49 -24.14 -17.21
CA PRO A 169 19.08 -23.58 -18.48
C PRO A 169 20.12 -23.84 -19.58
N PRO A 170 19.70 -24.07 -20.84
CA PRO A 170 20.62 -24.15 -21.97
C PRO A 170 21.51 -22.90 -22.06
N GLY A 171 22.81 -23.09 -22.27
CA GLY A 171 23.77 -21.98 -22.37
C GLY A 171 24.24 -21.39 -21.02
N SER A 172 23.81 -21.94 -19.88
CA SER A 172 24.26 -21.49 -18.54
C SER A 172 25.70 -21.87 -18.17
N GLY A 173 26.35 -22.71 -18.99
CA GLY A 173 27.68 -23.26 -18.71
C GLY A 173 27.70 -24.45 -17.75
N TYR A 174 26.56 -24.83 -17.17
CA TYR A 174 26.43 -26.04 -16.35
C TYR A 174 26.06 -27.25 -17.19
N ASP A 175 26.79 -28.36 -17.01
CA ASP A 175 26.42 -29.63 -17.63
C ASP A 175 25.13 -30.19 -16.99
N PRO A 176 24.03 -30.37 -17.77
CA PRO A 176 22.78 -30.90 -17.24
C PRO A 176 22.88 -32.32 -16.70
N LYS A 177 23.96 -33.06 -16.99
CA LYS A 177 24.22 -34.38 -16.38
C LYS A 177 24.70 -34.25 -14.95
N ASN A 178 25.69 -33.39 -14.70
CA ASN A 178 26.37 -33.28 -13.42
C ASN A 178 25.75 -32.25 -12.47
N PHE A 179 25.01 -31.28 -13.00
CA PHE A 179 24.41 -30.21 -12.22
C PHE A 179 22.89 -30.21 -12.29
N GLU A 180 22.27 -29.79 -11.20
CA GLU A 180 20.85 -29.45 -11.10
C GLU A 180 20.71 -28.02 -10.58
N ILE A 181 19.65 -27.33 -10.97
CA ILE A 181 19.27 -26.09 -10.30
C ILE A 181 18.23 -26.41 -9.22
N ARG A 182 18.35 -25.72 -8.09
CA ARG A 182 17.29 -25.68 -7.08
C ARG A 182 16.72 -24.28 -7.00
N ARG A 183 15.39 -24.18 -6.99
CA ARG A 183 14.62 -22.94 -6.98
C ARG A 183 14.06 -22.67 -5.59
N PHE A 184 14.23 -21.44 -5.15
CA PHE A 184 13.76 -20.93 -3.88
C PHE A 184 12.96 -19.66 -4.14
N THR A 185 12.04 -19.32 -3.24
CA THR A 185 11.41 -18.01 -3.24
C THR A 185 11.74 -17.32 -1.95
N ILE A 186 12.12 -16.06 -2.07
CA ILE A 186 12.28 -15.13 -0.97
C ILE A 186 11.06 -14.22 -0.99
N THR A 187 10.32 -14.18 0.11
CA THR A 187 9.16 -13.29 0.31
C THR A 187 9.53 -12.28 1.38
N ALA A 188 9.38 -10.99 1.11
CA ALA A 188 9.62 -9.91 2.07
C ALA A 188 8.35 -9.08 2.27
N TYR A 189 8.06 -8.70 3.52
CA TYR A 189 6.92 -7.86 3.88
C TYR A 189 7.13 -7.16 5.22
N SER A 190 6.35 -6.11 5.44
CA SER A 190 6.31 -5.41 6.72
C SER A 190 5.72 -6.30 7.80
N VAL A 191 6.31 -6.28 8.98
CA VAL A 191 5.81 -7.04 10.12
C VAL A 191 4.71 -6.30 10.88
N ASP A 192 4.74 -4.96 10.82
CA ASP A 192 3.66 -4.13 11.33
C ASP A 192 2.34 -4.45 10.61
N ASP A 193 1.22 -4.23 11.31
CA ASP A 193 -0.18 -4.41 10.87
C ASP A 193 -0.55 -3.76 9.52
N ASP A 194 0.33 -2.94 8.96
CA ASP A 194 0.09 -2.27 7.70
C ASP A 194 0.29 -3.15 6.46
N ARG A 195 1.22 -4.13 6.45
CA ARG A 195 1.49 -5.11 5.35
C ARG A 195 1.12 -4.69 3.92
N LYS A 196 1.37 -3.42 3.56
CA LYS A 196 0.83 -2.82 2.32
C LYS A 196 1.58 -3.31 1.10
N VAL A 197 2.86 -3.63 1.29
CA VAL A 197 3.75 -4.13 0.25
C VAL A 197 4.26 -5.52 0.62
N ILE A 198 4.08 -6.45 -0.30
CA ILE A 198 4.70 -7.77 -0.27
C ILE A 198 5.50 -7.93 -1.55
N LEU A 199 6.77 -8.28 -1.40
CA LEU A 199 7.67 -8.53 -2.51
C LEU A 199 8.11 -9.98 -2.52
N GLN A 200 8.12 -10.58 -3.70
CA GLN A 200 8.49 -11.98 -3.89
C GLN A 200 9.45 -12.10 -5.05
N GLU A 201 10.58 -12.76 -4.80
CA GLU A 201 11.57 -13.04 -5.83
C GLU A 201 11.88 -14.54 -5.86
N GLY A 202 11.77 -15.13 -7.05
CA GLY A 202 12.26 -16.46 -7.32
C GLY A 202 13.76 -16.41 -7.58
N VAL A 203 14.54 -17.14 -6.79
CA VAL A 203 15.99 -17.29 -6.95
C VAL A 203 16.32 -18.75 -7.24
N TYR A 204 17.41 -19.00 -7.96
CA TYR A 204 17.91 -20.35 -8.16
C TYR A 204 19.41 -20.42 -7.94
N LYS A 205 19.88 -21.60 -7.54
CA LYS A 205 21.29 -21.90 -7.43
C LYS A 205 21.59 -23.26 -8.05
N ALA A 206 22.72 -23.35 -8.75
CA ALA A 206 23.21 -24.61 -9.30
C ALA A 206 23.93 -25.42 -8.22
N PHE A 207 23.65 -26.72 -8.19
CA PHE A 207 24.23 -27.71 -7.30
C PHE A 207 24.81 -28.86 -8.12
N ASN A 208 25.90 -29.43 -7.64
CA ASN A 208 26.39 -30.70 -8.17
C ASN A 208 25.47 -31.82 -7.67
N LYS A 209 25.06 -32.75 -8.54
CA LYS A 209 24.19 -33.87 -8.17
C LYS A 209 24.87 -34.92 -7.29
N TYR A 210 26.20 -34.93 -7.26
CA TYR A 210 26.99 -35.96 -6.58
C TYR A 210 27.52 -35.53 -5.21
N ASN A 211 27.19 -34.33 -4.74
CA ASN A 211 27.54 -33.79 -3.41
C ASN A 211 26.29 -33.31 -2.68
#